data_AF-A0A420UTH9-F1
#
_entry.id   AF-A0A420UTH9-F1
#
_cell.length_a   1.000
_cell.length_b   1.000
_cell.length_c   1.000
_cell.angle_alpha   90.00
_cell.angle_beta   90.00
_cell.angle_gamma   90.00
#
_symmetry.space_group_name_H-M   'P 1'
#
loop_
_entity.id
_entity.type
_entity.pdbx_description
1 polymer ?
#
loop_
_entity_poly.entity_id
_entity_poly.type
_entity_poly.pdbx_seq_one_letter_code
_entity_poly.pdbx_strand_id
1 'polypeptide(L)'
;TPQAAQLDAAVDAHAATFTDDGRTLNQKRVDALYDLVVNRPAGTDTPGGRSAAQVQVTVSLDTLIGADEEPGQLKGYGPVSATAAREVAFAPGTIWRRLITHPTTGLLIKTDPTTYKPTAETERHVIARDMTCTFPSCQMPAHRCDLDHIEPFDHENPTAGGATEPDNLMPLCRRHHLLKHRTRWQAQRDPDTGEVTWTAPTGHTYTNPPQTPTHIT
;
A
#
# COMPACT_ATOMS: atom_id res chain seq x y z
N THR A 1 -38.01 -23.54 -13.10
CA THR A 1 -37.01 -24.55 -12.69
C THR A 1 -36.67 -24.35 -11.21
N PRO A 2 -36.08 -25.33 -10.52
CA PRO A 2 -35.65 -25.16 -9.12
C PRO A 2 -34.77 -23.92 -8.91
N GLN A 3 -33.92 -23.59 -9.90
CA GLN A 3 -33.06 -22.42 -9.89
C GLN A 3 -33.83 -21.10 -10.02
N ALA A 4 -34.88 -21.05 -10.86
CA ALA A 4 -35.72 -19.87 -10.99
C ALA A 4 -36.48 -19.56 -9.68
N ALA A 5 -36.99 -20.61 -9.01
CA ALA A 5 -37.66 -20.45 -7.72
C ALA A 5 -36.71 -19.98 -6.61
N GLN A 6 -35.45 -20.45 -6.62
CA GLN A 6 -34.42 -19.99 -5.69
C GLN A 6 -34.03 -18.53 -5.93
N LEU A 7 -33.93 -18.11 -7.20
CA LEU A 7 -33.67 -16.72 -7.56
C LEU A 7 -34.80 -15.80 -7.11
N ASP A 8 -36.05 -16.15 -7.41
CA ASP A 8 -37.23 -15.37 -7.01
C ASP A 8 -37.30 -15.23 -5.49
N ALA A 9 -37.09 -16.31 -4.73
CA ALA A 9 -37.09 -16.28 -3.28
C ALA A 9 -35.97 -15.38 -2.71
N ALA A 10 -34.79 -15.37 -3.31
CA ALA A 10 -33.68 -14.50 -2.90
C ALA A 10 -33.96 -13.02 -3.20
N VAL A 11 -34.55 -12.72 -4.36
CA VAL A 11 -34.98 -11.37 -4.74
C VAL A 11 -36.06 -10.86 -3.79
N ASP A 12 -37.07 -11.69 -3.48
CA ASP A 12 -38.16 -11.33 -2.59
C ASP A 12 -37.66 -11.08 -1.15
N ALA A 13 -36.76 -11.94 -0.67
CA ALA A 13 -36.14 -11.78 0.64
C ALA A 13 -35.31 -10.49 0.74
N HIS A 14 -34.55 -10.14 -0.30
CA HIS A 14 -33.74 -8.90 -0.30
C HIS A 14 -34.63 -7.66 -0.48
N ALA A 15 -35.64 -7.71 -1.35
CA ALA A 15 -36.60 -6.62 -1.53
C ALA A 15 -37.38 -6.28 -0.24
N ALA A 16 -37.64 -7.28 0.60
CA ALA A 16 -38.29 -7.10 1.91
C ALA A 16 -37.41 -6.35 2.93
N THR A 17 -36.10 -6.22 2.69
CA THR A 17 -35.20 -5.45 3.57
C THR A 17 -35.24 -3.95 3.30
N PHE A 18 -35.78 -3.52 2.17
CA PHE A 18 -35.83 -2.11 1.81
C PHE A 18 -36.89 -1.36 2.62
N THR A 19 -36.54 -0.15 3.03
CA THR A 19 -37.42 0.76 3.77
C THR A 19 -38.69 1.05 2.98
N ASP A 20 -39.77 1.39 3.69
CA ASP A 20 -41.01 1.79 3.07
C ASP A 20 -40.98 3.27 2.65
N ASP A 21 -40.53 3.52 1.43
CA ASP A 21 -40.26 4.84 0.85
C ASP A 21 -41.17 5.20 -0.33
N GLY A 22 -42.32 4.51 -0.45
CA GLY A 22 -43.30 4.74 -1.52
C GLY A 22 -43.03 4.02 -2.84
N ARG A 23 -41.91 3.29 -2.97
CA ARG A 23 -41.67 2.40 -4.12
C ARG A 23 -42.59 1.18 -4.09
N THR A 24 -43.09 0.78 -5.26
CA THR A 24 -43.88 -0.45 -5.44
C THR A 24 -43.04 -1.70 -5.19
N LEU A 25 -43.70 -2.83 -4.86
CA LEU A 25 -43.00 -4.11 -4.65
C LEU A 25 -42.16 -4.51 -5.87
N ASN A 26 -42.65 -4.31 -7.09
CA ASN A 26 -41.89 -4.65 -8.29
C ASN A 26 -40.66 -3.76 -8.48
N GLN A 27 -40.72 -2.48 -8.10
CA GLN A 27 -39.53 -1.60 -8.10
C GLN A 27 -38.49 -2.10 -7.09
N LYS A 28 -38.93 -2.44 -5.87
CA LYS A 28 -38.05 -3.03 -4.84
C LYS A 28 -37.44 -4.36 -5.28
N ARG A 29 -38.18 -5.21 -6.00
CA ARG A 29 -37.67 -6.47 -6.58
C ARG A 29 -36.63 -6.24 -7.67
N VAL A 30 -36.80 -5.23 -8.52
CA VAL A 30 -35.81 -4.87 -9.54
C VAL A 30 -34.53 -4.36 -8.90
N ASP A 31 -34.63 -3.46 -7.93
CA ASP A 31 -33.48 -2.94 -7.17
C ASP A 31 -32.77 -4.07 -6.42
N ALA A 32 -33.53 -5.00 -5.84
CA ALA A 32 -32.98 -6.16 -5.14
C ALA A 32 -32.25 -7.12 -6.10
N LEU A 33 -32.81 -7.37 -7.29
CA LEU A 33 -32.14 -8.13 -8.33
C LEU A 33 -30.85 -7.44 -8.80
N TYR A 34 -30.90 -6.12 -8.97
CA TYR A 34 -29.73 -5.32 -9.34
C TYR A 34 -28.64 -5.43 -8.28
N ASP A 35 -28.98 -5.30 -7.00
CA ASP A 35 -28.01 -5.47 -5.91
C ASP A 35 -27.37 -6.86 -5.89
N LEU A 36 -28.18 -7.91 -6.05
CA LEU A 36 -27.72 -9.29 -6.00
C LEU A 36 -26.83 -9.70 -7.19
N VAL A 37 -26.98 -9.02 -8.33
CA VAL A 37 -26.24 -9.33 -9.57
C VAL A 37 -25.06 -8.37 -9.79
N VAL A 38 -25.25 -7.09 -9.48
CA VAL A 38 -24.30 -6.02 -9.80
C VAL A 38 -23.48 -5.61 -8.58
N ASN A 39 -24.12 -5.44 -7.42
CA ASN A 39 -23.48 -4.92 -6.21
C ASN A 39 -23.02 -6.02 -5.24
N ARG A 40 -23.21 -7.30 -5.58
CA ARG A 40 -22.88 -8.42 -4.68
C ARG A 40 -21.37 -8.56 -4.52
N PRO A 41 -20.82 -8.33 -3.32
CA PRO A 41 -19.40 -8.52 -3.09
C PRO A 41 -19.05 -10.01 -3.17
N ALA A 42 -17.92 -10.34 -3.81
CA ALA A 42 -17.35 -11.68 -3.68
C ALA A 42 -16.96 -11.96 -2.22
N GLY A 43 -17.68 -12.86 -1.57
CA GLY A 43 -17.27 -13.47 -0.31
C GLY A 43 -16.52 -14.78 -0.55
N THR A 44 -15.77 -15.25 0.45
CA THR A 44 -15.00 -16.51 0.39
C THR A 44 -15.86 -17.75 0.12
N ASP A 45 -17.17 -17.70 0.42
CA ASP A 45 -18.08 -18.84 0.30
C ASP A 45 -19.16 -18.67 -0.81
N THR A 46 -19.03 -17.68 -1.71
CA THR A 46 -20.01 -17.48 -2.79
C THR A 46 -19.37 -17.49 -4.18
N PRO A 47 -19.49 -18.59 -4.94
CA PRO A 47 -19.07 -18.64 -6.34
C PRO A 47 -19.81 -17.60 -7.19
N GLY A 48 -19.08 -16.85 -8.02
CA GLY A 48 -19.67 -15.96 -9.03
C GLY A 48 -19.92 -14.51 -8.60
N GLY A 49 -19.60 -14.12 -7.35
CA GLY A 49 -19.54 -12.71 -6.98
C GLY A 49 -18.42 -11.98 -7.72
N ARG A 50 -18.62 -10.72 -8.10
CA ARG A 50 -17.51 -9.91 -8.61
C ARG A 50 -16.58 -9.60 -7.45
N SER A 51 -15.28 -9.85 -7.61
CA SER A 51 -14.28 -9.30 -6.70
C SER A 51 -14.54 -7.81 -6.57
N ALA A 52 -14.65 -7.31 -5.34
CA ALA A 52 -14.85 -5.88 -5.11
C ALA A 52 -13.78 -5.13 -5.92
N ALA A 53 -14.24 -4.32 -6.87
CA ALA A 53 -13.32 -3.58 -7.73
C ALA A 53 -12.53 -2.63 -6.83
N GLN A 54 -11.21 -2.77 -6.82
CA GLN A 54 -10.37 -1.82 -6.10
C GLN A 54 -10.30 -0.53 -6.92
N VAL A 55 -11.08 0.46 -6.51
CA VAL A 55 -11.08 1.80 -7.10
C VAL A 55 -10.09 2.67 -6.33
N GLN A 56 -9.11 3.24 -7.02
CA GLN A 56 -8.16 4.18 -6.44
C GLN A 56 -8.38 5.58 -7.05
N VAL A 57 -8.88 6.49 -6.23
CA VAL A 57 -9.02 7.91 -6.56
C VAL A 57 -8.02 8.71 -5.73
N THR A 58 -7.26 9.58 -6.39
CA THR A 58 -6.39 10.57 -5.75
C THR A 58 -7.03 11.94 -5.91
N VAL A 59 -7.19 12.71 -4.83
CA VAL A 59 -7.81 14.03 -4.84
C VAL A 59 -7.06 14.93 -3.85
N SER A 60 -6.95 16.23 -4.16
CA SER A 60 -6.32 17.19 -3.26
C SER A 60 -7.18 17.37 -1.99
N LEU A 61 -6.57 17.80 -0.88
CA LEU A 61 -7.33 18.07 0.33
C LEU A 61 -8.30 19.24 0.12
N ASP A 62 -7.88 20.29 -0.59
CA ASP A 62 -8.69 21.49 -0.84
C ASP A 62 -9.93 21.16 -1.67
N THR A 63 -9.77 20.37 -2.74
CA THR A 63 -10.89 19.82 -3.52
C THR A 63 -11.80 18.97 -2.64
N LEU A 64 -11.22 18.11 -1.79
CA LEU A 64 -11.98 17.17 -0.99
C LEU A 64 -12.82 17.84 0.10
N ILE A 65 -12.34 18.94 0.70
CA ILE A 65 -13.07 19.73 1.70
C ILE A 65 -13.96 20.82 1.07
N GLY A 66 -13.91 21.00 -0.25
CA GLY A 66 -14.71 22.00 -0.97
C GLY A 66 -14.12 23.40 -0.98
N ALA A 67 -12.81 23.54 -0.76
CA ALA A 67 -12.09 24.80 -0.91
C ALA A 67 -11.81 25.16 -2.39
N ASP A 68 -11.76 24.15 -3.28
CA ASP A 68 -11.75 24.33 -4.74
C ASP A 68 -12.56 23.22 -5.46
N GLU A 69 -12.63 23.32 -6.79
CA GLU A 69 -13.33 22.37 -7.68
C GLU A 69 -12.38 21.73 -8.72
N GLU A 70 -11.08 21.63 -8.39
CA GLU A 70 -10.12 20.95 -9.26
C GLU A 70 -10.48 19.44 -9.39
N PRO A 71 -10.19 18.80 -10.53
CA PRO A 71 -10.54 17.40 -10.75
C PRO A 71 -9.72 16.45 -9.87
N GLY A 72 -10.34 15.36 -9.41
CA GLY A 72 -9.63 14.20 -8.87
C GLY A 72 -9.07 13.32 -9.99
N GLN A 73 -8.20 12.37 -9.67
CA GLN A 73 -7.61 11.44 -10.63
C GLN A 73 -8.00 10.00 -10.31
N LEU A 74 -8.66 9.32 -11.27
CA LEU A 74 -8.95 7.89 -11.20
C LEU A 74 -7.83 7.09 -11.87
N LYS A 75 -7.20 6.19 -11.09
CA LYS A 75 -6.08 5.39 -11.58
C LYS A 75 -6.48 4.55 -12.80
N GLY A 76 -5.76 4.75 -13.91
CA GLY A 76 -5.96 4.01 -15.16
C GLY A 76 -7.04 4.57 -16.09
N TYR A 77 -7.80 5.58 -15.66
CA TYR A 77 -8.94 6.11 -16.44
C TYR A 77 -8.87 7.62 -16.69
N GLY A 78 -8.12 8.38 -15.88
CA GLY A 78 -7.96 9.82 -16.10
C GLY A 78 -8.63 10.67 -15.03
N PRO A 79 -8.80 11.97 -15.29
CA PRO A 79 -9.46 12.88 -14.36
C PRO A 79 -10.94 12.54 -14.17
N VAL A 80 -11.44 12.75 -12.95
CA VAL A 80 -12.84 12.65 -12.54
C VAL A 80 -13.26 13.96 -11.88
N SER A 81 -14.55 14.30 -11.92
CA SER A 81 -15.04 15.53 -11.30
C SER A 81 -14.80 15.55 -9.79
N ALA A 82 -14.67 16.75 -9.21
CA ALA A 82 -14.57 16.93 -7.76
C ALA A 82 -15.75 16.25 -7.02
N THR A 83 -16.97 16.38 -7.56
CA THR A 83 -18.17 15.69 -7.04
C THR A 83 -17.99 14.17 -7.01
N ALA A 84 -17.59 13.55 -8.12
CA ALA A 84 -17.39 12.10 -8.19
C ALA A 84 -16.25 11.64 -7.26
N ALA A 85 -15.19 12.43 -7.14
CA ALA A 85 -14.09 12.15 -6.22
C ALA A 85 -14.56 12.17 -4.75
N ARG A 86 -15.40 13.13 -4.36
CA ARG A 86 -16.01 13.22 -3.02
C ARG A 86 -16.97 12.06 -2.76
N GLU A 87 -17.81 11.71 -3.74
CA GLU A 87 -18.72 10.55 -3.64
C GLU A 87 -17.96 9.26 -3.34
N VAL A 88 -16.85 9.01 -4.05
CA VAL A 88 -15.99 7.84 -3.80
C VAL A 88 -15.29 7.94 -2.44
N ALA A 89 -14.76 9.12 -2.09
CA ALA A 89 -14.03 9.33 -0.83
C ALA A 89 -14.92 9.10 0.40
N PHE A 90 -16.17 9.54 0.36
CA PHE A 90 -17.13 9.43 1.47
C PHE A 90 -18.03 8.18 1.39
N ALA A 91 -17.86 7.32 0.37
CA ALA A 91 -18.60 6.07 0.28
C ALA A 91 -18.28 5.12 1.45
N PRO A 92 -19.28 4.38 1.97
CA PRO A 92 -19.06 3.37 3.01
C PRO A 92 -18.04 2.31 2.57
N GLY A 93 -17.08 2.01 3.45
CA GLY A 93 -16.02 1.02 3.17
C GLY A 93 -14.80 1.57 2.44
N THR A 94 -14.76 2.87 2.11
CA THR A 94 -13.58 3.51 1.54
C THR A 94 -12.41 3.56 2.53
N ILE A 95 -11.24 3.13 2.08
CA ILE A 95 -9.99 3.20 2.86
C ILE A 95 -9.23 4.46 2.45
N TRP A 96 -9.06 5.36 3.41
CA TRP A 96 -8.32 6.59 3.21
C TRP A 96 -6.82 6.35 3.32
N ARG A 97 -6.07 6.90 2.38
CA ARG A 97 -4.60 6.98 2.45
C ARG A 97 -4.18 8.40 2.17
N ARG A 98 -3.49 9.00 3.13
CA ARG A 98 -2.95 10.35 2.98
C ARG A 98 -1.66 10.28 2.18
N LEU A 99 -1.60 11.05 1.10
CA LEU A 99 -0.39 11.33 0.34
C LEU A 99 -0.04 12.79 0.58
N ILE A 100 1.19 13.05 1.01
CA ILE A 100 1.70 14.42 1.12
C ILE A 100 2.55 14.65 -0.12
N THR A 101 2.39 15.79 -0.80
CA THR A 101 3.16 16.12 -2.00
C THR A 101 3.87 17.45 -1.82
N HIS A 102 5.04 17.59 -2.42
CA HIS A 102 5.80 18.83 -2.43
C HIS A 102 5.06 19.87 -3.30
N PRO A 103 4.82 21.09 -2.77
CA PRO A 103 3.86 22.03 -3.36
C PRO A 103 4.28 22.56 -4.74
N THR A 104 5.58 22.58 -5.05
CA THR A 104 6.09 23.15 -6.32
C THR A 104 6.44 22.08 -7.36
N THR A 105 6.71 20.84 -6.92
CA THR A 105 7.25 19.78 -7.79
C THR A 105 6.30 18.60 -7.95
N GLY A 106 5.25 18.51 -7.13
CA GLY A 106 4.29 17.40 -7.15
C GLY A 106 4.84 16.07 -6.61
N LEU A 107 6.09 16.04 -6.14
CA LEU A 107 6.74 14.84 -5.63
C LEU A 107 6.10 14.38 -4.31
N LEU A 108 5.85 13.08 -4.16
CA LEU A 108 5.29 12.52 -2.94
C LEU A 108 6.31 12.58 -1.78
N ILE A 109 5.98 13.31 -0.72
CA ILE A 109 6.73 13.43 0.53
C ILE A 109 6.39 12.21 1.41
N LYS A 110 7.40 11.39 1.73
CA LYS A 110 7.26 10.19 2.58
C LYS A 110 7.04 10.54 4.06
N THR A 111 6.42 9.59 4.77
CA THR A 111 5.88 9.63 6.14
C THR A 111 6.95 9.90 7.21
N ASP A 112 6.51 10.41 8.37
CA ASP A 112 7.31 10.87 9.52
C ASP A 112 8.57 10.01 9.85
N PRO A 113 9.78 10.52 9.55
CA PRO A 113 11.03 9.79 9.76
C PRO A 113 11.40 9.63 11.24
N THR A 114 10.64 10.24 12.16
CA THR A 114 10.96 10.29 13.61
C THR A 114 10.44 9.09 14.41
N THR A 115 9.91 8.06 13.76
CA THR A 115 9.43 6.84 14.45
C THR A 115 10.29 5.62 14.10
N TYR A 116 10.63 4.78 15.09
CA TYR A 116 11.53 3.63 14.88
C TYR A 116 10.97 2.57 13.93
N LYS A 117 9.67 2.27 14.00
CA LYS A 117 9.06 1.21 13.19
C LYS A 117 8.69 1.75 11.82
N PRO A 118 9.13 1.12 10.71
CA PRO A 118 8.76 1.55 9.38
C PRO A 118 7.25 1.37 9.16
N THR A 119 6.66 2.25 8.35
CA THR A 119 5.31 2.03 7.84
C THR A 119 5.30 0.87 6.86
N ALA A 120 4.13 0.27 6.64
CA ALA A 120 3.97 -0.80 5.64
C ALA A 120 4.32 -0.33 4.20
N GLU A 121 4.28 0.97 3.91
CA GLU A 121 4.71 1.50 2.62
C GLU A 121 6.23 1.55 2.51
N THR A 122 6.92 2.06 3.53
CA THR A 122 8.39 2.05 3.61
C THR A 122 8.91 0.62 3.56
N GLU A 123 8.28 -0.31 4.29
CA GLU A 123 8.62 -1.72 4.28
C GLU A 123 8.50 -2.34 2.87
N ARG A 124 7.37 -2.15 2.19
CA ARG A 124 7.18 -2.63 0.81
C ARG A 124 8.20 -2.06 -0.16
N HIS A 125 8.54 -0.78 -0.02
CA HIS A 125 9.56 -0.14 -0.85
C HIS A 125 10.93 -0.81 -0.66
N VAL A 126 11.37 -0.99 0.58
CA VAL A 126 12.67 -1.59 0.89
C VAL A 126 12.74 -3.04 0.41
N ILE A 127 11.69 -3.83 0.64
CA ILE A 127 11.61 -5.22 0.16
C ILE A 127 11.70 -5.29 -1.37
N ALA A 128 10.99 -4.41 -2.08
CA ALA A 128 10.99 -4.38 -3.54
C ALA A 128 12.34 -3.93 -4.13
N ARG A 129 13.01 -2.96 -3.48
CA ARG A 129 14.32 -2.45 -3.92
C ARG A 129 15.43 -3.49 -3.78
N ASP A 130 15.57 -4.07 -2.60
CA ASP A 130 16.76 -4.86 -2.27
C ASP A 130 16.58 -6.36 -2.59
N MET A 131 15.33 -6.87 -2.65
CA MET A 131 14.90 -8.25 -2.98
C MET A 131 15.44 -9.39 -2.11
N THR A 132 16.69 -9.33 -1.68
CA THR A 132 17.36 -10.25 -0.75
C THR A 132 18.07 -9.48 0.35
N CYS A 133 18.61 -10.21 1.34
CA CYS A 133 19.50 -9.64 2.35
C CYS A 133 20.67 -8.90 1.68
N THR A 134 20.98 -7.69 2.15
CA THR A 134 22.00 -6.83 1.54
C THR A 134 23.43 -7.23 1.90
N PHE A 135 23.64 -8.16 2.84
CA PHE A 135 24.96 -8.68 3.15
C PHE A 135 25.55 -9.43 1.95
N PRO A 136 26.84 -9.25 1.62
CA PRO A 136 27.45 -9.83 0.42
C PRO A 136 27.17 -11.32 0.27
N SER A 137 26.76 -11.73 -0.93
CA SER A 137 26.41 -13.12 -1.31
C SER A 137 25.20 -13.76 -0.61
N CYS A 138 24.51 -13.06 0.28
CA CYS A 138 23.35 -13.63 0.98
C CYS A 138 22.09 -13.61 0.10
N GLN A 139 21.50 -14.78 -0.14
CA GLN A 139 20.28 -14.91 -0.95
C GLN A 139 18.99 -15.04 -0.13
N MET A 140 19.00 -14.72 1.18
CA MET A 140 17.78 -14.76 1.99
C MET A 140 16.76 -13.74 1.42
N PRO A 141 15.53 -14.13 1.08
CA PRO A 141 14.54 -13.20 0.55
C PRO A 141 14.22 -12.06 1.52
N ALA A 142 14.14 -10.82 1.02
CA ALA A 142 13.96 -9.62 1.84
C ALA A 142 12.67 -9.64 2.67
N HIS A 143 11.59 -10.27 2.19
CA HIS A 143 10.34 -10.44 2.93
C HIS A 143 10.45 -11.37 4.16
N ARG A 144 11.59 -12.04 4.35
CA ARG A 144 11.92 -12.86 5.53
C ARG A 144 13.02 -12.25 6.40
N CYS A 145 13.43 -11.02 6.09
CA CYS A 145 14.50 -10.30 6.77
C CYS A 145 13.93 -9.28 7.76
N ASP A 146 14.74 -8.94 8.76
CA ASP A 146 14.52 -7.77 9.60
C ASP A 146 14.93 -6.52 8.79
N LEU A 147 14.16 -5.42 8.87
CA LEU A 147 14.61 -4.13 8.31
C LEU A 147 15.46 -3.40 9.34
N ASP A 148 16.73 -3.20 9.00
CA ASP A 148 17.73 -2.62 9.87
C ASP A 148 18.16 -1.23 9.36
N HIS A 149 18.32 -0.28 10.27
CA HIS A 149 18.82 1.05 9.95
C HIS A 149 20.32 1.02 9.65
N ILE A 150 20.77 1.63 8.57
CA ILE A 150 22.19 1.76 8.21
C ILE A 150 22.87 2.67 9.23
N GLU A 151 22.41 3.91 9.32
CA GLU A 151 22.65 4.82 10.44
C GLU A 151 21.64 4.52 11.55
N PRO A 152 22.07 4.14 12.76
CA PRO A 152 21.17 3.76 13.84
C PRO A 152 20.13 4.84 14.16
N PHE A 153 18.88 4.42 14.34
CA PHE A 153 17.83 5.28 14.88
C PHE A 153 18.12 5.63 16.35
N ASP A 154 17.94 6.90 16.71
CA ASP A 154 18.08 7.37 18.10
C ASP A 154 16.69 7.40 18.77
N HIS A 155 16.51 6.56 19.79
CA HIS A 155 15.25 6.46 20.51
C HIS A 155 14.96 7.63 21.44
N GLU A 156 15.98 8.37 21.89
CA GLU A 156 15.85 9.52 22.77
C GLU A 156 15.68 10.81 21.97
N ASN A 157 16.41 10.93 20.86
CA ASN A 157 16.32 12.05 19.94
C ASN A 157 16.22 11.58 18.47
N PRO A 158 15.00 11.24 17.99
CA PRO A 158 14.80 10.72 16.64
C PRO A 158 15.34 11.58 15.50
N THR A 159 15.49 12.89 15.71
CA THR A 159 16.03 13.81 14.70
C THR A 159 17.56 13.87 14.66
N ALA A 160 18.24 13.29 15.65
CA ALA A 160 19.71 13.23 15.73
C ALA A 160 20.30 11.88 15.29
N GLY A 161 19.46 10.84 15.15
CA GLY A 161 19.84 9.55 14.59
C GLY A 161 19.40 9.38 13.14
N GLY A 162 19.59 8.18 12.61
CA GLY A 162 19.19 7.84 11.25
C GLY A 162 17.67 7.73 11.12
N ALA A 163 17.11 8.45 10.15
CA ALA A 163 15.68 8.45 9.83
C ALA A 163 15.15 7.06 9.47
N THR A 164 13.89 6.76 9.82
CA THR A 164 13.22 5.54 9.36
C THR A 164 12.65 5.73 7.96
N GLU A 165 13.55 5.78 6.99
CA GLU A 165 13.24 5.99 5.59
C GLU A 165 13.92 4.94 4.72
N PRO A 166 13.45 4.73 3.47
CA PRO A 166 13.95 3.63 2.68
C PRO A 166 15.46 3.68 2.42
N ASP A 167 16.04 4.86 2.26
CA ASP A 167 17.47 5.01 1.97
C ASP A 167 18.35 4.61 3.16
N ASN A 168 17.84 4.85 4.38
CA ASN A 168 18.50 4.43 5.61
C ASN A 168 18.10 3.01 6.08
N LEU A 169 17.16 2.33 5.43
CA LEU A 169 16.77 0.96 5.79
C LEU A 169 17.35 -0.08 4.83
N MET A 170 17.69 -1.26 5.35
CA MET A 170 18.11 -2.42 4.55
C MET A 170 17.61 -3.74 5.13
N PRO A 171 17.21 -4.72 4.30
CA PRO A 171 16.85 -6.04 4.78
C PRO A 171 18.08 -6.84 5.20
N LEU A 172 18.09 -7.33 6.43
CA LEU A 172 19.08 -8.29 6.94
C LEU A 172 18.41 -9.55 7.45
N CYS A 173 18.91 -10.71 7.03
CA CYS A 173 18.50 -11.95 7.68
C CYS A 173 18.96 -11.94 9.13
N ARG A 174 18.30 -12.71 10.00
CA ARG A 174 18.59 -12.71 11.44
C ARG A 174 20.07 -12.87 11.77
N ARG A 175 20.80 -13.71 11.01
CA ARG A 175 22.25 -13.91 11.15
C ARG A 175 23.05 -12.63 10.93
N HIS A 176 22.78 -11.90 9.85
CA HIS A 176 23.51 -10.69 9.49
C HIS A 176 23.07 -9.46 10.28
N HIS A 177 21.80 -9.40 10.67
CA HIS A 177 21.32 -8.39 11.61
C HIS A 177 22.09 -8.48 12.94
N LEU A 178 22.21 -9.69 13.49
CA LEU A 178 22.99 -9.92 14.71
C LEU A 178 24.49 -9.67 14.51
N LEU A 179 25.04 -9.99 13.33
CA LEU A 179 26.43 -9.70 12.99
C LEU A 179 26.70 -8.19 13.07
N LYS A 180 25.88 -7.37 12.39
CA LYS A 180 26.03 -5.90 12.41
C LYS A 180 25.91 -5.34 13.82
N HIS A 181 24.89 -5.74 14.59
CA HIS A 181 24.68 -5.21 15.93
C HIS A 181 25.70 -5.65 16.98
N ARG A 182 26.26 -6.86 16.88
CA ARG A 182 27.12 -7.43 17.94
C ARG A 182 28.61 -7.30 17.65
N THR A 183 28.97 -6.72 16.52
CA THR A 183 30.37 -6.62 16.08
C THR A 183 30.62 -5.24 15.46
N ARG A 184 31.81 -5.04 14.87
CA ARG A 184 32.19 -3.78 14.21
C ARG A 184 31.98 -3.79 12.70
N TRP A 185 31.12 -4.68 12.18
CA TRP A 185 30.71 -4.61 10.79
C TRP A 185 29.90 -3.34 10.54
N GLN A 186 30.26 -2.58 9.50
CA GLN A 186 29.57 -1.35 9.11
C GLN A 186 28.99 -1.51 7.71
N ALA A 187 27.92 -0.80 7.44
CA ALA A 187 27.29 -0.74 6.13
C ALA A 187 27.11 0.73 5.74
N GLN A 188 27.25 1.02 4.46
CA GLN A 188 26.99 2.34 3.87
C GLN A 188 26.24 2.13 2.55
N ARG A 189 25.23 2.95 2.28
CA ARG A 189 24.53 2.96 1.00
C ARG A 189 24.97 4.16 0.19
N ASP A 190 25.34 3.92 -1.05
CA ASP A 190 25.59 4.97 -2.02
C ASP A 190 24.25 5.57 -2.49
N PRO A 191 24.02 6.88 -2.34
CA PRO A 191 22.73 7.51 -2.63
C PRO A 191 22.42 7.60 -4.14
N ASP A 192 23.44 7.56 -5.00
CA ASP A 192 23.29 7.72 -6.45
C ASP A 192 23.02 6.38 -7.13
N THR A 193 23.68 5.32 -6.65
CA THR A 193 23.64 3.97 -7.24
C THR A 193 22.76 3.01 -6.45
N GLY A 194 22.49 3.29 -5.17
CA GLY A 194 21.79 2.40 -4.24
C GLY A 194 22.63 1.22 -3.75
N GLU A 195 23.90 1.13 -4.15
CA GLU A 195 24.83 0.06 -3.79
C GLU A 195 25.14 0.06 -2.29
N VAL A 196 25.19 -1.13 -1.67
CA VAL A 196 25.52 -1.28 -0.25
C VAL A 196 26.94 -1.81 -0.10
N THR A 197 27.81 -1.00 0.49
CA THR A 197 29.17 -1.38 0.86
C THR A 197 29.22 -1.81 2.32
N TRP A 198 29.76 -3.01 2.57
CA TRP A 198 30.01 -3.57 3.88
C TRP A 198 31.49 -3.54 4.22
N THR A 199 31.84 -3.01 5.38
CA THR A 199 33.20 -2.97 5.90
C THR A 199 33.35 -3.94 7.06
N ALA A 200 34.24 -4.92 6.90
CA ALA A 200 34.57 -5.88 7.94
C ALA A 200 35.38 -5.21 9.07
N PRO A 201 35.37 -5.76 10.31
CA PRO A 201 36.22 -5.28 11.40
C PRO A 201 37.72 -5.26 11.10
N THR A 202 38.16 -6.03 10.09
CA THR A 202 39.53 -6.09 9.59
C THR A 202 39.86 -5.01 8.54
N GLY A 203 38.88 -4.21 8.11
CA GLY A 203 39.04 -3.17 7.08
C GLY A 203 38.70 -3.59 5.64
N HIS A 204 38.57 -4.88 5.36
CA HIS A 204 38.12 -5.37 4.05
C HIS A 204 36.71 -4.89 3.72
N THR A 205 36.51 -4.45 2.47
CA THR A 205 35.22 -3.98 1.96
C THR A 205 34.62 -4.98 0.98
N TYR A 206 33.29 -5.04 0.96
CA TYR A 206 32.52 -5.92 0.10
C TYR A 206 31.28 -5.19 -0.37
N THR A 207 30.96 -5.35 -1.63
CA THR A 207 29.97 -4.51 -2.28
C THR A 207 28.82 -5.35 -2.81
N ASN A 208 27.59 -4.87 -2.62
CA ASN A 208 26.38 -5.52 -3.11
C ASN A 208 25.51 -4.52 -3.88
N PRO A 209 25.47 -4.60 -5.22
CA PRO A 209 24.64 -3.70 -6.01
C PRO A 209 23.15 -4.03 -5.84
N PRO A 210 22.24 -3.06 -6.07
CA PRO A 210 20.80 -3.34 -6.09
C PRO A 210 20.49 -4.38 -7.16
N GLN A 211 19.62 -5.33 -6.83
CA GLN A 211 19.23 -6.34 -7.82
C GLN A 211 18.31 -5.70 -8.86
N THR A 212 18.73 -5.71 -10.13
CA THR A 212 17.89 -5.28 -11.24
C THR A 212 16.92 -6.40 -11.60
N PRO A 213 15.61 -6.13 -11.76
CA PRO A 213 14.69 -7.12 -12.30
C PRO A 213 15.22 -7.61 -13.65
N THR A 214 15.55 -8.89 -13.74
CA THR A 214 15.96 -9.48 -15.00
C THR A 214 14.75 -9.46 -15.92
N HIS A 215 14.81 -8.72 -17.03
CA HIS A 215 13.81 -8.85 -18.07
C HIS A 215 13.81 -10.29 -18.54
N ILE A 216 12.72 -11.02 -18.29
CA ILE A 216 12.48 -12.31 -18.91
C ILE A 216 12.09 -11.98 -20.36
N THR A 217 13.06 -12.10 -21.27
CA THR A 217 12.83 -12.10 -22.73
C THR A 217 12.14 -13.38 -23.18
#